data_AF-A0A5A7ULG6-F1
#
_entry.id   AF-A0A5A7ULG6-F1
#
_cell.length_a   1.000
_cell.length_b   1.000
_cell.length_c   1.000
_cell.angle_alpha   90.00
_cell.angle_beta   90.00
_cell.angle_gamma   90.00
#
_symmetry.space_group_name_H-M   'P 1'
#
loop_
_entity.id
_entity.type
_entity.pdbx_description
1 polymer ?
#
loop_
_entity_poly.entity_id
_entity_poly.type
_entity_poly.pdbx_seq_one_letter_code
_entity_poly.pdbx_strand_id
1 'polypeptide(L)'
;MFPIIISRELNQKQEERLIEVLKKKKQAIGWTLDDIKGISPTFCMHRIILEEGAKDKIQPQRRLNPTLKEVFMKEVLKLKDAGIIYPVPDSTWVSPIHVVLKKTGMTIVKNDKGEMVPMRMRNGWRMCIDYRKLNEVTKKDHFPLPP
;
A
#
# COMPACT_ATOMS: atom_id res chain seq x y z
N MET A 1 17.53 -0.40 13.72
CA MET A 1 17.44 -0.39 12.23
C MET A 1 16.74 -1.68 11.86
N PHE A 2 15.77 -1.67 10.95
CA PHE A 2 15.16 -2.92 10.49
C PHE A 2 16.21 -3.75 9.73
N PRO A 3 16.08 -5.09 9.66
CA PRO A 3 17.00 -5.89 8.87
C PRO A 3 16.98 -5.47 7.41
N ILE A 4 18.15 -5.52 6.78
CA ILE A 4 18.34 -5.11 5.39
C ILE A 4 18.98 -6.28 4.66
N ILE A 5 18.44 -6.59 3.48
CA ILE A 5 18.97 -7.64 2.63
C ILE A 5 19.89 -6.95 1.62
N ILE A 6 21.19 -7.21 1.73
CA ILE A 6 22.23 -6.67 0.84
C ILE A 6 22.80 -7.79 -0.05
N SER A 7 23.43 -7.43 -1.17
CA SER A 7 24.02 -8.42 -2.06
C SER A 7 25.19 -9.14 -1.37
N ARG A 8 25.29 -10.46 -1.59
CA ARG A 8 26.42 -11.28 -1.13
C ARG A 8 27.73 -10.97 -1.86
N GLU A 9 27.66 -10.24 -2.97
CA GLU A 9 28.81 -9.87 -3.79
C GLU A 9 29.54 -8.61 -3.29
N LEU A 10 29.00 -7.94 -2.26
CA LEU A 10 29.63 -6.78 -1.67
C LEU A 10 30.87 -7.21 -0.89
N ASN A 11 31.99 -6.51 -1.12
CA ASN A 11 33.14 -6.63 -0.24
C ASN A 11 32.90 -5.85 1.07
N GLN A 12 33.70 -6.13 2.09
CA GLN A 12 33.55 -5.53 3.42
C GLN A 12 33.52 -3.99 3.39
N LYS A 13 34.39 -3.35 2.60
CA LYS A 13 34.43 -1.88 2.50
C LYS A 13 33.17 -1.29 1.88
N GLN A 14 32.59 -1.98 0.89
CA GLN A 14 31.32 -1.58 0.27
C GLN A 14 30.16 -1.77 1.24
N GLU A 15 30.14 -2.87 1.99
CA GLU A 15 29.13 -3.14 3.01
C GLU A 15 29.14 -2.05 4.10
N GLU A 16 30.31 -1.73 4.66
CA GLU A 16 30.47 -0.69 5.68
C GLU A 16 29.97 0.67 5.18
N ARG A 17 30.38 1.06 3.97
CA ARG A 17 29.93 2.32 3.34
C ARG A 17 28.42 2.35 3.09
N LEU A 18 27.83 1.23 2.65
CA LEU A 18 26.39 1.12 2.44
C LEU A 18 25.63 1.29 3.76
N ILE A 19 26.07 0.61 4.82
CA ILE A 19 25.46 0.71 6.15
C ILE A 19 25.54 2.14 6.68
N GLU A 20 26.68 2.82 6.51
CA GLU A 20 26.85 4.22 6.92
C GLU A 20 25.83 5.14 6.22
N VAL A 21 25.68 5.00 4.89
CA VAL A 21 24.71 5.79 4.12
C VAL A 21 23.28 5.50 4.57
N LEU A 22 22.91 4.24 4.76
CA LEU A 22 21.57 3.85 5.19
C LEU A 22 21.24 4.36 6.59
N LYS A 23 22.22 4.35 7.52
CA LYS A 23 22.07 4.96 8.85
C LYS A 23 21.89 6.47 8.75
N LYS A 24 22.72 7.14 7.95
CA LYS A 24 22.66 8.60 7.73
C LYS A 24 21.36 9.05 7.05
N LYS A 25 20.80 8.23 6.16
CA LYS A 25 19.59 8.54 5.36
C LYS A 25 18.35 7.78 5.83
N LYS A 26 18.29 7.36 7.10
CA LYS A 26 17.17 6.57 7.66
C LYS A 26 15.79 7.19 7.40
N GLN A 27 15.67 8.52 7.48
CA GLN A 27 14.41 9.25 7.29
C GLN A 27 13.90 9.25 5.83
N ALA A 28 14.76 8.95 4.85
CA ALA A 28 14.36 8.85 3.46
C ALA A 28 13.75 7.48 3.10
N ILE A 29 13.75 6.53 4.04
CA ILE A 29 13.30 5.16 3.83
C ILE A 29 12.02 4.95 4.66
N GLY A 30 10.93 4.58 4.00
CA GLY A 30 9.69 4.18 4.67
C GLY A 30 9.76 2.73 5.16
N TRP A 31 10.12 2.52 6.43
CA TRP A 31 10.21 1.18 7.02
C TRP A 31 8.85 0.67 7.52
N THR A 32 8.08 1.57 8.13
CA THR A 32 6.71 1.32 8.59
C THR A 32 5.74 2.22 7.84
N LEU A 33 4.43 1.99 8.01
CA LEU A 33 3.43 2.91 7.48
C LEU A 33 3.51 4.29 8.13
N ASP A 34 3.94 4.37 9.39
CA ASP A 34 4.09 5.64 10.12
C ASP A 34 5.19 6.53 9.53
N ASP A 35 6.16 5.93 8.83
CA ASP A 35 7.20 6.68 8.12
C ASP A 35 6.65 7.36 6.85
N ILE A 36 5.48 6.95 6.35
CA ILE A 36 4.83 7.55 5.18
C ILE A 36 4.15 8.86 5.61
N LYS A 37 4.93 9.93 5.63
CA LYS A 37 4.42 11.28 5.85
C LYS A 37 3.72 11.77 4.59
N GLY A 38 2.40 11.69 4.59
CA GLY A 38 1.57 12.27 3.53
C GLY A 38 1.71 13.80 3.46
N ILE A 39 1.25 14.39 2.36
CA ILE A 39 1.12 15.85 2.23
C ILE A 39 -0.13 16.28 3.00
N SER A 40 -0.03 17.36 3.78
CA SER A 40 -1.18 17.89 4.51
C SER A 40 -2.28 18.32 3.53
N PRO A 41 -3.55 17.93 3.74
CA PRO A 41 -4.67 18.38 2.92
C PRO A 41 -4.82 19.91 2.88
N THR A 42 -4.32 20.61 3.90
CA THR A 42 -4.30 22.09 3.92
C THR A 42 -3.34 22.68 2.89
N PHE A 43 -2.29 21.95 2.51
CA PHE A 43 -1.30 22.39 1.53
C PHE A 43 -1.73 22.02 0.11
N CYS A 44 -2.17 20.77 -0.08
CA CYS A 44 -2.62 20.29 -1.38
C CYS A 44 -3.67 19.18 -1.20
N MET A 45 -4.80 19.34 -1.88
CA MET A 45 -5.79 18.29 -2.06
C MET A 45 -6.01 18.07 -3.54
N HIS A 46 -5.77 16.84 -3.98
CA HIS A 46 -6.13 16.43 -5.33
C HIS A 46 -7.65 16.26 -5.44
N ARG A 47 -8.24 16.84 -6.49
CA ARG A 47 -9.66 16.68 -6.81
C ARG A 47 -9.79 15.81 -8.05
N ILE A 48 -10.54 14.72 -7.92
CA ILE A 48 -10.90 13.87 -9.05
C ILE A 48 -12.06 14.55 -9.79
N ILE A 49 -11.83 14.96 -11.04
CA ILE A 49 -12.84 15.64 -11.86
C ILE A 49 -13.58 14.59 -12.70
N LEU A 50 -14.90 14.60 -12.64
CA LEU A 50 -15.75 13.70 -13.42
C LEU A 50 -16.22 14.35 -14.73
N GLU A 51 -16.61 13.53 -15.69
CA GLU A 51 -17.28 13.97 -16.92
C GLU A 51 -18.62 14.64 -16.63
N GLU A 52 -19.03 15.56 -17.50
CA GLU A 52 -20.31 16.25 -17.34
C GLU A 52 -21.48 15.26 -17.46
N GLY A 53 -22.42 15.32 -16.52
CA GLY A 53 -23.53 14.36 -16.43
C GLY A 53 -23.17 12.97 -15.90
N ALA A 54 -21.97 12.79 -15.34
CA ALA A 54 -21.59 11.54 -14.68
C ALA A 54 -22.57 11.19 -13.55
N LYS A 55 -23.05 9.94 -13.55
CA LYS A 55 -23.94 9.41 -12.52
C LYS A 55 -23.15 8.64 -11.49
N ASP A 56 -23.51 8.84 -10.22
CA ASP A 56 -23.00 8.08 -9.10
C ASP A 56 -23.26 6.58 -9.26
N LYS A 57 -22.27 5.76 -8.86
CA LYS A 57 -22.36 4.30 -8.97
C LYS A 57 -22.06 3.63 -7.64
N ILE A 58 -23.05 2.90 -7.14
CA ILE A 58 -22.89 1.98 -6.01
C ILE A 58 -22.75 0.56 -6.56
N GLN A 59 -21.59 -0.06 -6.33
CA GLN A 59 -21.33 -1.43 -6.74
C GLN A 59 -21.42 -2.36 -5.51
N PRO A 60 -22.18 -3.46 -5.59
CA PRO A 60 -22.27 -4.40 -4.49
C PRO A 60 -20.93 -5.12 -4.26
N GLN A 61 -20.59 -5.33 -3.00
CA GLN A 61 -19.39 -6.08 -2.62
C GLN A 61 -19.53 -7.55 -3.06
N ARG A 62 -18.47 -8.11 -3.67
CA ARG A 62 -18.44 -9.53 -4.01
C ARG A 62 -18.26 -10.39 -2.76
N ARG A 63 -18.87 -11.57 -2.76
CA ARG A 63 -18.75 -12.54 -1.66
C ARG A 63 -17.28 -12.95 -1.48
N LEU A 64 -16.78 -12.78 -0.26
CA LEU A 64 -15.47 -13.28 0.17
C LEU A 64 -15.66 -14.53 1.03
N ASN A 65 -14.76 -15.49 0.91
CA ASN A 65 -14.69 -16.61 1.85
C ASN A 65 -14.14 -16.12 3.22
N PRO A 66 -14.32 -16.87 4.32
CA PRO A 66 -13.90 -16.44 5.64
C PRO A 66 -12.42 -16.05 5.73
N THR A 67 -11.52 -16.86 5.16
CA THR A 67 -10.07 -16.59 5.15
C THR A 67 -9.72 -15.26 4.47
N LEU A 68 -10.33 -14.96 3.33
CA LEU A 68 -10.10 -13.69 2.63
C LEU A 68 -10.72 -12.51 3.36
N LYS A 69 -11.82 -12.73 4.09
CA LYS A 69 -12.43 -11.70 4.93
C LYS A 69 -11.51 -11.31 6.09
N GLU A 70 -10.84 -12.27 6.72
CA GLU A 70 -9.85 -11.99 7.78
C GLU A 70 -8.68 -11.16 7.25
N VAL A 71 -8.12 -11.56 6.10
CA VAL A 71 -7.05 -10.80 5.41
C VAL A 71 -7.52 -9.37 5.11
N PHE A 72 -8.71 -9.22 4.56
CA PHE A 72 -9.31 -7.93 4.25
C PHE A 72 -9.43 -7.05 5.49
N MET A 73 -10.05 -7.57 6.56
CA MET A 73 -10.24 -6.81 7.80
C MET A 73 -8.92 -6.39 8.43
N LYS A 74 -7.90 -7.26 8.40
CA LYS A 74 -6.57 -6.94 8.92
C LYS A 74 -5.93 -5.77 8.17
N GLU A 75 -6.05 -5.75 6.84
CA GLU A 75 -5.47 -4.66 6.04
C GLU A 75 -6.24 -3.35 6.22
N VAL A 76 -7.57 -3.40 6.30
CA VAL A 76 -8.41 -2.22 6.57
C VAL A 76 -8.09 -1.61 7.92
N LEU A 77 -8.01 -2.42 8.97
CA LEU A 77 -7.65 -1.93 10.31
C LEU A 77 -6.27 -1.29 10.31
N LYS A 78 -5.29 -1.95 9.69
CA LYS A 78 -3.93 -1.41 9.55
C LYS A 78 -3.90 -0.05 8.86
N LEU A 79 -4.66 0.13 7.77
CA LEU A 79 -4.75 1.41 7.05
C LEU A 79 -5.49 2.49 7.84
N LYS A 80 -6.54 2.10 8.58
CA LYS A 80 -7.31 2.99 9.44
C LYS A 80 -6.47 3.47 10.62
N ASP A 81 -5.72 2.58 11.26
CA ASP A 81 -4.85 2.92 12.39
C ASP A 81 -3.69 3.83 11.96
N ALA A 82 -3.21 3.68 10.73
CA ALA A 82 -2.23 4.59 10.10
C ALA A 82 -2.85 5.93 9.63
N GLY A 83 -4.16 6.13 9.75
CA GLY A 83 -4.84 7.35 9.30
C GLY A 83 -4.91 7.54 7.79
N ILE A 84 -4.61 6.50 7.00
CA ILE A 84 -4.65 6.56 5.53
C ILE A 84 -6.10 6.53 5.02
N ILE A 85 -6.98 5.80 5.72
CA ILE A 85 -8.42 5.74 5.45
C ILE A 85 -9.21 6.12 6.69
N TYR A 86 -10.43 6.60 6.48
CA TYR A 86 -11.35 6.99 7.55
C TYR A 86 -12.79 6.58 7.17
N PRO A 87 -13.67 6.37 8.16
CA PRO A 87 -15.07 6.04 7.88
C PRO A 87 -15.80 7.24 7.26
N VAL A 88 -16.56 6.99 6.21
CA VAL A 88 -17.50 7.93 5.60
C VAL A 88 -18.91 7.41 5.88
N PRO A 89 -19.84 8.20 6.48
CA PRO A 89 -21.16 7.71 6.86
C PRO A 89 -21.97 7.19 5.66
N ASP A 90 -22.12 8.03 4.64
CA ASP A 90 -22.87 7.71 3.42
C ASP A 90 -22.08 8.21 2.21
N SER A 91 -21.73 7.27 1.31
CA SER A 91 -21.09 7.59 0.03
C SER A 91 -21.99 7.17 -1.11
N THR A 92 -22.23 8.08 -2.04
CA THR A 92 -22.93 7.78 -3.29
C THR A 92 -22.06 6.99 -4.28
N TRP A 93 -20.74 6.94 -4.02
CA TRP A 93 -19.76 6.17 -4.78
C TRP A 93 -19.24 4.99 -3.98
N VAL A 94 -19.43 3.78 -4.52
CA VAL A 94 -18.92 2.55 -3.89
C VAL A 94 -18.32 1.65 -4.96
N SER A 95 -17.05 1.28 -4.76
CA SER A 95 -16.33 0.29 -5.56
C SER A 95 -16.12 -0.99 -4.76
N PRO A 96 -16.23 -2.18 -5.40
CA PRO A 96 -16.06 -3.43 -4.70
C PRO A 96 -14.56 -3.70 -4.44
N ILE A 97 -14.31 -4.40 -3.35
CA ILE A 97 -12.98 -4.79 -2.92
C ILE A 97 -12.68 -6.21 -3.39
N HIS A 98 -11.45 -6.40 -3.85
CA HIS A 98 -10.91 -7.63 -4.37
C HIS A 98 -9.66 -8.02 -3.59
N VAL A 99 -9.61 -9.25 -3.08
CA VAL A 99 -8.41 -9.81 -2.48
C VAL A 99 -7.72 -10.67 -3.51
N VAL A 100 -6.47 -10.36 -3.83
CA VAL A 100 -5.69 -11.07 -4.86
C VAL A 100 -4.41 -11.62 -4.27
N LEU A 101 -3.95 -12.74 -4.81
CA LEU A 101 -2.65 -13.31 -4.45
C LEU A 101 -1.53 -12.39 -4.91
N LYS A 102 -0.57 -12.15 -4.02
CA LYS A 102 0.71 -11.54 -4.33
C LYS A 102 1.62 -12.63 -4.89
N LYS A 103 2.35 -12.32 -5.96
CA LYS A 103 3.44 -13.20 -6.42
C LYS A 103 4.44 -13.41 -5.28
N THR A 104 4.95 -14.62 -5.15
CA THR A 104 5.93 -15.03 -4.13
C THR A 104 7.02 -13.98 -3.98
N GLY A 105 7.17 -13.43 -2.79
CA GLY A 105 8.17 -12.41 -2.46
C GLY A 105 8.83 -12.72 -1.12
N MET A 106 10.01 -12.14 -0.91
CA MET A 106 10.69 -12.17 0.38
C MET A 106 10.10 -11.10 1.29
N THR A 107 9.75 -11.48 2.52
CA THR A 107 9.27 -10.56 3.56
C THR A 107 10.05 -10.80 4.85
N ILE A 108 10.31 -9.76 5.62
CA ILE A 108 10.92 -9.91 6.95
C ILE A 108 9.79 -10.14 7.95
N VAL A 109 9.84 -11.27 8.67
CA VAL A 109 8.81 -11.69 9.62
C VAL A 109 9.47 -11.91 10.98
N LYS A 110 8.76 -11.60 12.06
CA LYS A 110 9.23 -11.89 13.41
C LYS A 110 9.02 -13.39 13.69
N ASN A 111 10.09 -14.10 14.07
CA ASN A 111 10.01 -15.50 14.50
C ASN A 111 9.51 -15.62 15.94
N ASP A 112 9.30 -16.84 16.42
CA ASP A 112 8.83 -17.12 17.79
C ASP A 112 9.78 -16.63 18.89
N LYS A 113 11.06 -16.42 18.55
CA LYS A 113 12.09 -15.85 19.43
C LYS A 113 12.11 -14.31 19.40
N GLY A 114 11.25 -13.71 18.60
CA GLY A 114 11.15 -12.27 18.42
C GLY A 114 12.18 -11.65 17.47
N GLU A 115 12.96 -12.47 16.77
CA GLU A 115 13.97 -12.03 15.80
C GLU A 115 13.34 -11.82 14.43
N MET A 116 13.82 -10.81 13.70
CA MET A 116 13.30 -10.47 12.38
C MET A 116 14.06 -11.26 11.31
N VAL A 117 13.43 -12.29 10.73
CA VAL A 117 14.04 -13.19 9.74
C VAL A 117 13.43 -13.00 8.34
N PRO A 118 14.23 -13.00 7.26
CA PRO A 118 13.72 -12.99 5.90
C PRO A 118 13.07 -14.35 5.59
N MET A 119 11.77 -14.35 5.35
CA MET A 119 11.00 -15.55 5.01
C MET A 119 10.37 -15.38 3.62
N ARG A 120 10.44 -16.45 2.82
CA ARG A 120 9.76 -16.52 1.53
C ARG A 120 8.30 -16.88 1.75
N MET A 121 7.40 -15.90 1.71
CA MET A 121 5.97 -16.18 1.83
C MET A 121 5.44 -16.76 0.52
N ARG A 122 4.91 -17.99 0.59
CA ARG A 122 4.29 -18.67 -0.56
C ARG A 122 2.96 -18.01 -0.96
N ASN A 123 2.19 -17.47 0.00
CA ASN A 123 0.80 -17.05 -0.22
C ASN A 123 0.49 -15.68 0.42
N GLY A 124 1.20 -14.63 0.02
CA GLY A 124 0.82 -13.27 0.42
C GLY A 124 -0.48 -12.86 -0.28
N TRP A 125 -1.37 -12.15 0.42
CA TRP A 125 -2.58 -11.57 -0.17
C TRP A 125 -2.47 -10.04 -0.15
N ARG A 126 -3.11 -9.37 -1.11
CA ARG A 126 -3.26 -7.92 -1.13
C ARG A 126 -4.70 -7.52 -1.40
N MET A 127 -5.13 -6.46 -0.73
CA MET A 127 -6.40 -5.81 -0.99
C MET A 127 -6.26 -4.89 -2.21
N CYS A 128 -7.20 -4.95 -3.13
CA CYS A 128 -7.31 -4.10 -4.31
C CYS A 128 -8.75 -3.58 -4.42
N ILE A 129 -8.93 -2.38 -4.92
CA ILE A 129 -10.26 -1.79 -5.14
C ILE A 129 -10.49 -1.69 -6.64
N ASP A 130 -11.65 -2.14 -7.11
CA ASP A 130 -12.00 -2.08 -8.54
C ASP A 130 -12.58 -0.70 -8.90
N TYR A 131 -11.71 0.19 -9.35
CA TYR A 131 -12.07 1.53 -9.78
C TYR A 131 -12.51 1.62 -11.24
N ARG A 132 -12.65 0.51 -11.99
CA ARG A 132 -12.95 0.58 -13.44
C ARG A 132 -14.15 1.48 -13.77
N LYS A 133 -15.26 1.32 -13.03
CA LYS A 133 -16.47 2.14 -13.25
C LYS A 133 -16.33 3.63 -12.88
N LEU A 134 -15.43 3.96 -11.95
CA LEU A 134 -15.09 5.33 -11.58
C LEU A 134 -14.16 5.94 -12.63
N ASN A 135 -13.15 5.17 -13.05
CA ASN A 135 -12.18 5.59 -14.07
C ASN A 135 -12.86 5.86 -15.43
N GLU A 136 -13.91 5.12 -15.78
CA GLU A 136 -14.72 5.35 -17.00
C GLU A 136 -15.32 6.76 -17.07
N VAL A 137 -15.61 7.37 -15.92
CA VAL A 137 -16.30 8.67 -15.82
C VAL A 137 -15.40 9.77 -15.26
N THR A 138 -14.13 9.47 -15.05
CA THR A 138 -13.12 10.43 -14.58
C THR A 138 -12.45 11.08 -15.78
N LYS A 139 -12.35 12.41 -15.79
CA LYS A 139 -11.61 13.14 -16.82
C LYS A 139 -10.13 12.77 -16.75
N LYS A 140 -9.54 12.45 -17.91
CA LYS A 140 -8.10 12.14 -17.99
C LYS A 140 -7.27 13.39 -17.70
N ASP A 141 -6.19 13.21 -16.95
CA ASP A 141 -5.25 14.26 -16.67
C ASP A 141 -4.44 14.62 -17.94
N HIS A 142 -4.12 15.90 -18.09
CA HIS A 142 -3.36 16.44 -19.22
C HIS A 142 -1.84 16.33 -19.03
N PHE A 143 -1.39 15.78 -17.91
CA PHE A 143 0.02 15.56 -17.60
C PHE A 143 0.40 14.09 -17.82
N PRO A 144 0.73 13.68 -19.06
CA PRO A 144 1.24 12.34 -19.30
C PRO A 144 2.61 12.18 -18.62
N LEU A 145 2.88 10.98 -18.13
CA LEU A 145 4.26 10.61 -17.81
C LEU A 145 5.09 10.64 -19.09
N PRO A 146 6.33 11.15 -19.06
CA PRO A 146 7.20 11.06 -20.22
C PRO A 146 7.39 9.59 -20.61
N PRO A 147 7.46 9.28 -21.92
CA PRO A 147 7.66 7.93 -22.42
C PRO A 147 9.00 7.33 -21.99
#